data_AF-A0A257K7E0-F1
#
_entry.id   AF-A0A257K7E0-F1
#
_cell.length_a   1.000
_cell.length_b   1.000
_cell.length_c   1.000
_cell.angle_alpha   90.00
_cell.angle_beta   90.00
_cell.angle_gamma   90.00
#
_symmetry.space_group_name_H-M   'P 1'
#
loop_
_entity.id
_entity.type
_entity.pdbx_description
1 polymer ?
#
loop_
_entity_poly.entity_id
_entity_poly.type
_entity_poly.pdbx_seq_one_letter_code
_entity_poly.pdbx_strand_id
1 'polypeptide(L)'
;WGDSLSISNNVAVLKELKNENNETLATLSLAANTNWKAVSYPIEMNMVHFKTRNYLPGGGTVGSYYDTKGVLQNSPFEIKDFAAMLYLQAADGQGQISISTDKTFGLTFDLSKTIDPLTGKLWSENDSLDVINYQEETNRWYKLAKAKPNNKREVKINASQTGHWILARTSSLCNTGPEFKINSAYQGIDIFYLYRVEDSQSRVLRSGYLSVNNGSVLRLNYFPETTGSVRLLVYDFNNFYGGNANLPIATTNWVSSCSFSNTPIALKLTTTPLPVEVELKLVCPAGKTIGPDLLKTQIRTQISEPGKNQWTDLLVFTFENPKITTYKIRKGGVYDFRISTDGGNTWPFLQSGFKIKEQKWSLDVNAEGYCK
;
A
#
# COMPACT_ATOMS: atom_id res chain seq x y z
N TRP A 1 8.45 -22.54 1.38
CA TRP A 1 8.47 -23.98 1.73
C TRP A 1 7.34 -24.23 2.69
N GLY A 2 6.54 -25.27 2.48
CA GLY A 2 5.38 -25.58 3.31
C GLY A 2 5.38 -27.04 3.74
N ASP A 3 4.83 -27.31 4.92
CA ASP A 3 4.62 -28.66 5.45
C ASP A 3 3.29 -28.66 6.24
N SER A 4 2.55 -29.77 6.20
CA SER A 4 1.28 -29.96 6.92
C SER A 4 1.37 -31.21 7.80
N LEU A 5 0.73 -31.16 8.97
CA LEU A 5 0.70 -32.26 9.93
C LEU A 5 -0.67 -32.33 10.61
N SER A 6 -1.25 -33.53 10.68
CA SER A 6 -2.41 -33.80 11.53
C SER A 6 -1.97 -34.16 12.95
N ILE A 7 -2.56 -33.52 13.96
CA ILE A 7 -2.18 -33.61 15.37
C ILE A 7 -3.38 -34.05 16.20
N SER A 8 -3.14 -35.05 17.06
CA SER A 8 -4.06 -35.46 18.13
C SER A 8 -3.64 -34.86 19.47
N ASN A 9 -4.61 -34.61 20.36
CA ASN A 9 -4.39 -33.84 21.59
C ASN A 9 -3.45 -34.52 22.59
N ASN A 10 -3.38 -35.85 22.62
CA ASN A 10 -2.65 -36.63 23.62
C ASN A 10 -1.20 -36.94 23.24
N VAL A 11 -0.72 -36.44 22.10
CA VAL A 11 0.61 -36.74 21.57
C VAL A 11 1.49 -35.50 21.64
N ALA A 12 2.70 -35.65 22.17
CA ALA A 12 3.73 -34.64 22.03
C ALA A 12 4.28 -34.67 20.59
N VAL A 13 4.45 -33.50 19.97
CA VAL A 13 4.87 -33.39 18.58
C VAL A 13 6.21 -32.70 18.50
N LEU A 14 7.14 -33.30 17.75
CA LEU A 14 8.35 -32.64 17.28
C LEU A 14 8.34 -32.69 15.75
N LYS A 15 8.25 -31.54 15.09
CA LYS A 15 8.14 -31.44 13.63
C LYS A 15 9.20 -30.49 13.11
N GLU A 16 10.00 -30.97 12.16
CA GLU A 16 11.01 -30.18 11.46
C GLU A 16 10.45 -29.77 10.08
N LEU A 17 10.46 -28.47 9.79
CA LEU A 17 10.24 -27.94 8.46
C LEU A 17 11.59 -27.90 7.74
N LYS A 18 11.70 -28.63 6.63
CA LYS A 18 12.92 -28.72 5.83
C LYS A 18 12.76 -28.08 4.45
N ASN A 19 13.87 -27.66 3.86
CA ASN A 19 13.91 -27.23 2.46
C ASN A 19 14.19 -28.40 1.51
N GLU A 20 14.27 -28.13 0.21
CA GLU A 20 14.56 -29.12 -0.85
C GLU A 20 15.93 -29.82 -0.72
N ASN A 21 16.87 -29.21 -0.01
CA ASN A 21 18.18 -29.77 0.29
C ASN A 21 18.20 -30.55 1.61
N ASN A 22 17.02 -30.83 2.18
CA ASN A 22 16.85 -31.52 3.47
C ASN A 22 17.47 -30.76 4.67
N GLU A 23 17.65 -29.45 4.55
CA GLU A 23 18.14 -28.59 5.64
C GLU A 23 16.95 -28.13 6.50
N THR A 24 17.09 -28.24 7.82
CA THR A 24 16.08 -27.74 8.77
C THR A 24 16.03 -26.22 8.72
N LEU A 25 14.83 -25.67 8.55
CA LEU A 25 14.55 -24.24 8.58
C LEU A 25 13.96 -23.82 9.94
N ALA A 26 13.03 -24.63 10.43
CA ALA A 26 12.39 -24.42 11.72
C ALA A 26 11.94 -25.74 12.34
N THR A 27 11.91 -25.79 13.67
CA THR A 27 11.40 -26.92 14.43
C THR A 27 10.30 -26.46 15.37
N LEU A 28 9.15 -27.14 15.30
CA LEU A 28 8.03 -27.00 16.20
C LEU A 28 8.09 -28.11 17.26
N SER A 29 7.99 -27.74 18.53
CA SER A 29 7.91 -28.66 19.67
C SER A 29 6.64 -28.37 20.47
N LEU A 30 5.65 -29.26 20.37
CA LEU A 30 4.36 -29.17 21.06
C LEU A 30 4.29 -30.21 22.19
N ALA A 31 3.91 -29.77 23.39
CA ALA A 31 3.66 -30.70 24.49
C ALA A 31 2.36 -31.49 24.28
N ALA A 32 2.31 -32.70 24.85
CA ALA A 32 1.07 -33.47 24.91
C ALA A 32 0.00 -32.72 25.73
N ASN A 33 -1.26 -32.96 25.39
CA ASN A 33 -2.44 -32.35 26.00
C ASN A 33 -2.41 -30.82 25.93
N THR A 34 -1.87 -30.24 24.86
CA THR A 34 -2.06 -28.81 24.56
C THR A 34 -3.48 -28.63 24.02
N ASN A 35 -4.26 -27.69 24.52
CA ASN A 35 -5.58 -27.37 23.98
C ASN A 35 -5.48 -26.11 23.12
N TRP A 36 -6.03 -26.20 21.91
CA TRP A 36 -6.13 -25.09 20.99
C TRP A 36 -7.50 -24.43 21.16
N LYS A 37 -7.51 -23.10 21.26
CA LYS A 37 -8.77 -22.39 21.49
C LYS A 37 -9.61 -22.38 20.22
N ALA A 38 -10.92 -22.52 20.41
CA ALA A 38 -11.94 -22.38 19.35
C ALA A 38 -11.86 -23.38 18.19
N VAL A 39 -11.23 -24.55 18.39
CA VAL A 39 -11.14 -25.61 17.39
C VAL A 39 -11.31 -26.99 18.02
N SER A 40 -11.76 -27.96 17.24
CA SER A 40 -11.85 -29.37 17.65
C SER A 40 -10.68 -30.21 17.14
N TYR A 41 -10.46 -31.37 17.75
CA TYR A 41 -9.48 -32.35 17.28
C TYR A 41 -10.08 -33.32 16.26
N PRO A 42 -9.28 -33.89 15.34
CA PRO A 42 -7.86 -33.63 15.10
C PRO A 42 -7.61 -32.25 14.48
N ILE A 43 -6.44 -31.69 14.73
CA ILE A 43 -6.03 -30.38 14.20
C ILE A 43 -5.05 -30.59 13.06
N GLU A 44 -5.29 -29.94 11.93
CA GLU A 44 -4.31 -29.77 10.87
C GLU A 44 -3.46 -28.53 11.15
N MET A 45 -2.14 -28.73 11.21
CA MET A 45 -1.17 -27.66 11.38
C MET A 45 -0.35 -27.46 10.12
N ASN A 46 -0.39 -26.24 9.59
CA ASN A 46 0.39 -25.81 8.45
C ASN A 46 1.56 -24.93 8.90
N MET A 47 2.76 -25.26 8.41
CA MET A 47 3.99 -24.52 8.65
C MET A 47 4.55 -24.04 7.30
N VAL A 48 4.65 -22.72 7.10
CA VAL A 48 5.16 -22.15 5.84
C VAL A 48 6.30 -21.19 6.11
N HIS A 49 7.47 -21.48 5.57
CA HIS A 49 8.65 -20.61 5.62
C HIS A 49 8.71 -19.69 4.40
N PHE A 50 8.92 -18.40 4.64
CA PHE A 50 9.09 -17.37 3.62
C PHE A 50 10.54 -16.85 3.57
N LYS A 51 11.07 -16.65 2.37
CA LYS A 51 12.43 -16.12 2.13
C LYS A 51 12.46 -14.70 1.56
N THR A 52 11.30 -14.11 1.27
CA THR A 52 11.21 -12.77 0.66
C THR A 52 10.29 -11.85 1.43
N ARG A 53 10.68 -10.57 1.45
CA ARG A 53 9.96 -9.47 2.11
C ARG A 53 8.59 -9.20 1.51
N ASN A 54 8.31 -9.67 0.29
CA ASN A 54 7.01 -9.53 -0.35
C ASN A 54 5.88 -10.23 0.43
N TYR A 55 6.22 -11.19 1.29
CA TYR A 55 5.26 -11.86 2.16
C TYR A 55 5.08 -11.17 3.51
N LEU A 56 5.86 -10.14 3.84
CA LEU A 56 5.65 -9.36 5.06
C LEU A 56 4.28 -8.67 4.99
N PRO A 57 3.40 -8.91 5.98
CA PRO A 57 2.14 -8.20 6.06
C PRO A 57 2.38 -6.68 6.06
N GLY A 58 1.55 -5.93 5.33
CA GLY A 58 1.68 -4.47 5.21
C GLY A 58 3.03 -3.97 4.66
N GLY A 59 3.80 -4.82 3.98
CA GLY A 59 5.15 -4.47 3.48
C GLY A 59 6.22 -4.33 4.56
N GLY A 60 5.91 -4.72 5.81
CA GLY A 60 6.83 -4.65 6.95
C GLY A 60 6.82 -3.31 7.70
N THR A 61 5.93 -2.37 7.36
CA THR A 61 5.71 -1.15 8.15
C THR A 61 4.61 -1.39 9.17
N VAL A 62 4.93 -1.17 10.44
CA VAL A 62 4.02 -1.41 11.56
C VAL A 62 3.71 -0.08 12.23
N GLY A 63 2.47 0.40 12.07
CA GLY A 63 2.01 1.67 12.64
C GLY A 63 1.81 1.61 14.16
N SER A 64 1.29 0.49 14.65
CA SER A 64 1.09 0.20 16.07
C SER A 64 1.20 -1.30 16.31
N TYR A 65 1.54 -1.69 17.54
CA TYR A 65 1.73 -3.09 17.90
C TYR A 65 1.36 -3.34 19.37
N TYR A 66 1.07 -4.58 19.71
CA TYR A 66 0.85 -5.00 21.09
C TYR A 66 2.15 -5.54 21.69
N ASP A 67 2.44 -5.18 22.94
CA ASP A 67 3.55 -5.75 23.68
C ASP A 67 3.19 -7.12 24.29
N THR A 68 4.11 -7.71 25.06
CA THR A 68 3.92 -9.00 25.73
C THR A 68 2.81 -8.99 26.79
N LYS A 69 2.38 -7.82 27.25
CA LYS A 69 1.28 -7.65 28.22
C LYS A 69 -0.05 -7.40 27.51
N GLY A 70 -0.07 -7.39 26.17
CA GLY A 70 -1.25 -7.08 25.38
C GLY A 70 -1.62 -5.59 25.42
N VAL A 71 -0.68 -4.70 25.76
CA VAL A 71 -0.90 -3.25 25.72
C VAL A 71 -0.54 -2.72 24.33
N LEU A 72 -1.43 -1.92 23.75
CA LEU A 72 -1.20 -1.27 22.46
C LEU A 72 -0.15 -0.17 22.58
N GLN A 73 0.86 -0.23 21.73
CA GLN A 73 1.98 0.70 21.62
C GLN A 73 1.87 1.48 20.31
N ASN A 74 1.92 2.81 20.41
CA ASN A 74 1.86 3.73 19.26
C ASN A 74 3.26 4.20 18.83
N SER A 75 4.24 3.30 18.87
CA SER A 75 5.63 3.57 18.46
C SER A 75 5.91 2.80 17.17
N PRO A 76 5.69 3.41 15.99
CA PRO A 76 5.79 2.67 14.75
C PRO A 76 7.23 2.23 14.48
N PHE A 77 7.36 1.14 13.75
CA PHE A 77 8.66 0.64 13.31
C PHE A 77 8.55 0.03 11.92
N GLU A 78 9.67 -0.03 11.21
CA GLU A 78 9.82 -0.85 10.02
C GLU A 78 10.63 -2.09 10.38
N ILE A 79 10.20 -3.23 9.84
CA ILE A 79 11.10 -4.36 9.63
C ILE A 79 12.03 -3.89 8.51
N LYS A 80 13.34 -3.81 8.73
CA LYS A 80 14.33 -3.51 7.68
C LYS A 80 14.68 -4.75 6.89
N ASP A 81 14.84 -5.84 7.62
CA ASP A 81 15.09 -7.16 7.08
C ASP A 81 14.76 -8.22 8.13
N PHE A 82 14.69 -9.50 7.73
CA PHE A 82 14.43 -10.61 8.62
C PHE A 82 15.35 -11.80 8.38
N ALA A 83 15.78 -12.43 9.47
CA ALA A 83 16.57 -13.64 9.46
C ALA A 83 15.71 -14.88 9.14
N ALA A 84 14.48 -14.91 9.64
CA ALA A 84 13.54 -15.98 9.33
C ALA A 84 12.09 -15.49 9.46
N MET A 85 11.21 -16.08 8.68
CA MET A 85 9.77 -15.84 8.73
C MET A 85 9.04 -17.17 8.54
N LEU A 86 8.19 -17.51 9.51
CA LEU A 86 7.40 -18.73 9.55
C LEU A 86 5.94 -18.36 9.78
N TYR A 87 5.04 -18.81 8.91
CA TYR A 87 3.62 -18.81 9.18
C TYR A 87 3.20 -20.15 9.77
N LEU A 88 2.50 -20.07 10.90
CA LEU A 88 1.92 -21.20 11.59
C LEU A 88 0.41 -21.04 11.58
N GLN A 89 -0.32 -22.01 11.04
CA GLN A 89 -1.77 -22.04 11.11
C GLN A 89 -2.21 -23.38 11.70
N ALA A 90 -3.21 -23.36 12.57
CA ALA A 90 -3.83 -24.55 13.14
C ALA A 90 -5.33 -24.47 12.85
N ALA A 91 -5.89 -25.49 12.21
CA ALA A 91 -7.31 -25.56 11.88
C ALA A 91 -7.88 -26.95 12.19
N ASP A 92 -9.17 -27.02 12.51
CA ASP A 92 -9.85 -28.32 12.62
C ASP A 92 -10.38 -28.80 11.26
N GLY A 93 -10.94 -30.02 11.24
CA GLY A 93 -11.52 -30.61 10.03
C GLY A 93 -12.74 -29.86 9.46
N GLN A 94 -13.26 -28.84 10.15
CA GLN A 94 -14.31 -27.94 9.63
C GLN A 94 -13.73 -26.63 9.07
N GLY A 95 -12.41 -26.45 9.13
CA GLY A 95 -11.73 -25.22 8.70
C GLY A 95 -11.79 -24.08 9.71
N GLN A 96 -12.17 -24.33 10.97
CA GLN A 96 -12.09 -23.32 12.02
C GLN A 96 -10.64 -23.12 12.41
N ILE A 97 -10.17 -21.87 12.44
CA ILE A 97 -8.77 -21.53 12.72
C ILE A 97 -8.59 -21.20 14.20
N SER A 98 -7.58 -21.79 14.82
CA SER A 98 -7.14 -21.44 16.17
C SER A 98 -6.04 -20.38 16.14
N ILE A 99 -6.25 -19.31 16.93
CA ILE A 99 -5.27 -18.22 17.09
C ILE A 99 -4.32 -18.41 18.27
N SER A 100 -4.61 -19.33 19.20
CA SER A 100 -3.81 -19.53 20.42
C SER A 100 -4.04 -20.86 21.12
N THR A 101 -3.12 -21.21 22.00
CA THR A 101 -3.12 -22.41 22.85
C THR A 101 -3.21 -22.07 24.34
N ASP A 102 -3.57 -23.06 25.16
CA ASP A 102 -3.54 -22.96 26.63
C ASP A 102 -2.13 -23.12 27.23
N LYS A 103 -1.25 -23.85 26.54
CA LYS A 103 0.16 -24.07 26.88
C LYS A 103 1.08 -23.44 25.84
N THR A 104 2.28 -23.07 26.25
CA THR A 104 3.32 -22.63 25.30
C THR A 104 3.91 -23.82 24.55
N PHE A 105 4.25 -23.61 23.28
CA PHE A 105 5.02 -24.52 22.43
C PHE A 105 6.37 -23.88 22.06
N GLY A 106 7.35 -24.71 21.75
CA GLY A 106 8.68 -24.28 21.32
C GLY A 106 8.73 -24.08 19.81
N LEU A 107 9.24 -22.94 19.37
CA LEU A 107 9.66 -22.69 18.00
C LEU A 107 11.16 -22.47 17.98
N THR A 108 11.88 -23.28 17.21
CA THR A 108 13.32 -23.10 16.97
C THR A 108 13.52 -22.72 15.51
N PHE A 109 14.22 -21.62 15.25
CA PHE A 109 14.63 -21.19 13.92
C PHE A 109 16.11 -21.53 13.74
N ASP A 110 16.45 -22.23 12.67
CA ASP A 110 17.84 -22.50 12.31
C ASP A 110 18.34 -21.41 11.36
N LEU A 111 19.33 -20.64 11.80
CA LEU A 111 19.95 -19.55 11.02
C LEU A 111 21.39 -19.89 10.60
N SER A 112 21.81 -21.16 10.72
CA SER A 112 23.20 -21.59 10.47
C SER A 112 23.72 -21.23 9.09
N LYS A 113 22.81 -21.19 8.09
CA LYS A 113 23.06 -20.84 6.69
C LYS A 113 22.44 -19.50 6.26
N THR A 114 21.79 -18.79 7.18
CA THR A 114 21.11 -17.53 6.88
C THR A 114 22.11 -16.37 6.91
N ILE A 115 22.26 -15.69 5.78
CA ILE A 115 23.09 -14.50 5.62
C ILE A 115 22.22 -13.26 5.91
N ASP A 116 22.72 -12.36 6.75
CA ASP A 116 22.19 -11.01 6.93
C ASP A 116 22.47 -10.20 5.64
N PRO A 117 21.45 -9.84 4.85
CA PRO A 117 21.63 -9.10 3.61
C PRO A 117 22.14 -7.66 3.83
N LEU A 118 22.04 -7.11 5.04
CA LEU A 118 22.55 -5.77 5.35
C LEU A 118 24.06 -5.77 5.62
N THR A 119 24.60 -6.86 6.16
CA THR A 119 26.03 -6.96 6.52
C THR A 119 26.82 -7.94 5.66
N GLY A 120 26.13 -8.80 4.90
CA GLY A 120 26.71 -9.89 4.11
C GLY A 120 27.30 -11.03 4.96
N LYS A 121 27.03 -11.04 6.28
CA LYS A 121 27.57 -12.02 7.23
C LYS A 121 26.48 -12.95 7.74
N LEU A 122 26.87 -14.13 8.19
CA LEU A 122 25.93 -15.03 8.87
C LEU A 122 25.56 -14.46 10.25
N TRP A 123 24.31 -14.66 10.66
CA TRP A 123 23.82 -14.24 11.99
C TRP A 123 24.63 -14.91 13.12
N SER A 124 24.92 -14.15 14.18
CA SER A 124 25.78 -14.56 15.29
C SER A 124 25.18 -14.23 16.65
N GLU A 125 25.79 -14.75 17.72
CA GLU A 125 25.35 -14.49 19.10
C GLU A 125 25.38 -13.02 19.52
N ASN A 126 26.12 -12.19 18.79
CA ASN A 126 26.18 -10.75 19.03
C ASN A 126 25.01 -10.00 18.38
N ASP A 127 24.31 -10.62 17.43
CA ASP A 127 23.20 -10.02 16.72
C ASP A 127 21.90 -10.14 17.53
N SER A 128 21.19 -9.02 17.65
CA SER A 128 19.91 -8.97 18.35
C SER A 128 18.76 -8.77 17.36
N LEU A 129 17.84 -9.74 17.35
CA LEU A 129 16.67 -9.80 16.49
C LEU A 129 15.40 -9.51 17.31
N ASP A 130 14.50 -8.71 16.77
CA ASP A 130 13.14 -8.58 17.29
C ASP A 130 12.34 -9.84 16.95
N VAL A 131 11.66 -10.37 17.96
CA VAL A 131 10.65 -11.43 17.80
C VAL A 131 9.31 -10.75 17.62
N ILE A 132 8.75 -10.91 16.43
CA ILE A 132 7.48 -10.28 16.03
C ILE A 132 6.50 -11.39 15.68
N ASN A 133 5.25 -11.23 16.09
CA ASN A 133 4.15 -12.07 15.64
C ASN A 133 3.10 -11.18 14.96
N TYR A 134 2.54 -11.63 13.83
CA TYR A 134 1.38 -11.00 13.20
C TYR A 134 0.26 -12.02 13.04
N GLN A 135 -0.91 -11.69 13.60
CA GLN A 135 -2.12 -12.50 13.53
C GLN A 135 -3.03 -11.95 12.45
N GLU A 136 -3.28 -12.74 11.42
CA GLU A 136 -4.13 -12.35 10.28
C GLU A 136 -5.59 -12.24 10.69
N GLU A 137 -6.06 -13.15 11.54
CA GLU A 137 -7.45 -13.31 11.95
C GLU A 137 -7.95 -12.09 12.75
N THR A 138 -7.03 -11.42 13.45
CA THR A 138 -7.34 -10.20 14.22
C THR A 138 -6.69 -8.94 13.63
N ASN A 139 -5.89 -9.08 12.57
CA ASN A 139 -5.05 -8.03 11.99
C ASN A 139 -4.21 -7.29 13.05
N ARG A 140 -3.49 -8.05 13.89
CA ARG A 140 -2.71 -7.50 15.02
C ARG A 140 -1.25 -7.86 14.92
N TRP A 141 -0.41 -6.84 15.13
CA TRP A 141 1.03 -6.99 15.31
C TRP A 141 1.38 -7.10 16.79
N TYR A 142 2.34 -7.95 17.09
CA TYR A 142 2.94 -8.12 18.41
C TYR A 142 4.45 -8.00 18.30
N LYS A 143 5.07 -7.20 19.18
CA LYS A 143 6.52 -7.15 19.33
C LYS A 143 6.87 -7.68 20.71
N LEU A 144 7.34 -8.92 20.74
CA LEU A 144 7.33 -9.75 21.94
C LEU A 144 8.65 -9.74 22.69
N ALA A 145 9.78 -9.79 21.98
CA ALA A 145 11.07 -9.89 22.65
C ALA A 145 12.22 -9.45 21.74
N LYS A 146 13.40 -9.34 22.33
CA LYS A 146 14.66 -9.44 21.63
C LYS A 146 15.21 -10.86 21.83
N ALA A 147 15.59 -11.52 20.75
CA ALA A 147 16.27 -12.80 20.77
C ALA A 147 17.67 -12.67 20.14
N LYS A 148 18.56 -13.59 20.51
CA LYS A 148 19.90 -13.71 19.94
C LYS A 148 20.09 -15.15 19.47
N PRO A 149 20.72 -15.37 18.31
CA PRO A 149 21.18 -16.71 17.93
C PRO A 149 22.12 -17.28 19.02
N ASN A 150 22.11 -18.59 19.22
CA ASN A 150 23.11 -19.27 20.04
C ASN A 150 24.35 -19.65 19.21
N ASN A 151 25.26 -20.43 19.80
CA ASN A 151 26.50 -20.89 19.16
C ASN A 151 26.26 -21.80 17.94
N LYS A 152 25.10 -22.46 17.87
CA LYS A 152 24.61 -23.20 16.71
C LYS A 152 23.82 -22.33 15.73
N ARG A 153 23.70 -21.03 16.01
CA ARG A 153 22.89 -20.05 15.28
C ARG A 153 21.41 -20.38 15.24
N GLU A 154 20.93 -21.03 16.29
CA GLU A 154 19.51 -21.27 16.49
C GLU A 154 18.91 -20.14 17.34
N VAL A 155 17.68 -19.75 17.03
CA VAL A 155 16.86 -18.88 17.87
C VAL A 155 15.67 -19.67 18.39
N LYS A 156 15.55 -19.77 19.72
CA LYS A 156 14.47 -20.50 20.39
C LYS A 156 13.47 -19.53 20.99
N ILE A 157 12.19 -19.78 20.73
CA ILE A 157 11.06 -18.95 21.16
C ILE A 157 10.02 -19.86 21.81
N ASN A 158 9.49 -19.42 22.94
CA ASN A 158 8.30 -20.03 23.52
C ASN A 158 7.08 -19.21 23.08
N ALA A 159 6.18 -19.83 22.34
CA ALA A 159 5.01 -19.21 21.72
C ALA A 159 3.72 -19.84 22.25
N SER A 160 2.62 -19.09 22.22
CA SER A 160 1.27 -19.61 22.53
C SER A 160 0.23 -19.16 21.50
N GLN A 161 0.70 -18.60 20.38
CA GLN A 161 -0.12 -17.96 19.35
C GLN A 161 0.32 -18.45 17.96
N THR A 162 -0.64 -18.55 17.05
CA THR A 162 -0.39 -18.82 15.62
C THR A 162 -0.15 -17.52 14.85
N GLY A 163 -0.05 -17.61 13.53
CA GLY A 163 0.21 -16.49 12.63
C GLY A 163 1.66 -16.44 12.16
N HIS A 164 2.07 -15.26 11.70
CA HIS A 164 3.40 -15.00 11.15
C HIS A 164 4.39 -14.69 12.26
N TRP A 165 5.32 -15.60 12.50
CA TRP A 165 6.47 -15.41 13.37
C TRP A 165 7.66 -14.92 12.57
N ILE A 166 8.17 -13.75 12.94
CA ILE A 166 9.23 -13.04 12.20
C ILE A 166 10.37 -12.75 13.17
N LEU A 167 11.58 -13.15 12.79
CA LEU A 167 12.83 -12.77 13.44
C LEU A 167 13.49 -11.66 12.63
N ALA A 168 13.40 -10.42 13.10
CA ALA A 168 13.71 -9.24 12.29
C ALA A 168 14.73 -8.29 12.89
N ARG A 169 15.44 -7.56 12.04
CA ARG A 169 16.05 -6.29 12.43
C ARG A 169 15.03 -5.19 12.15
N THR A 170 14.59 -4.51 13.20
CA THR A 170 13.68 -3.36 13.08
C THR A 170 14.41 -2.04 13.23
N SER A 171 13.80 -0.96 12.74
CA SER A 171 14.11 0.40 13.18
C SER A 171 12.85 1.17 13.50
N SER A 172 12.96 2.01 14.51
CA SER A 172 11.93 2.95 14.89
C SER A 172 11.64 3.94 13.76
N LEU A 173 10.36 4.27 13.61
CA LEU A 173 9.86 5.28 12.69
C LEU A 173 9.26 6.42 13.51
N CYS A 174 9.31 7.63 12.96
CA CYS A 174 8.59 8.76 13.52
C CYS A 174 7.08 8.51 13.43
N ASN A 175 6.36 8.58 14.55
CA ASN A 175 4.90 8.51 14.55
C ASN A 175 4.25 9.79 13.96
N THR A 176 4.90 10.93 14.15
CA THR A 176 4.52 12.22 13.58
C THR A 176 5.57 12.68 12.59
N GLY A 177 5.19 13.62 11.72
CA GLY A 177 6.11 14.23 10.77
C GLY A 177 5.53 15.52 10.19
N PRO A 178 6.22 16.10 9.20
CA PRO A 178 5.88 17.42 8.68
C PRO A 178 4.58 17.41 7.87
N GLU A 179 3.87 18.54 7.97
CA GLU A 179 2.73 18.90 7.15
C GLU A 179 3.12 20.08 6.25
N PHE A 180 2.87 19.92 4.95
CA PHE A 180 3.16 20.92 3.94
C PHE A 180 1.85 21.48 3.39
N LYS A 181 1.62 22.77 3.59
CA LYS A 181 0.40 23.46 3.14
C LYS A 181 0.67 24.27 1.89
N ILE A 182 -0.04 23.96 0.81
CA ILE A 182 0.09 24.66 -0.46
C ILE A 182 -0.56 26.04 -0.37
N ASN A 183 0.22 27.07 -0.69
CA ASN A 183 -0.23 28.44 -0.88
C ASN A 183 -0.01 28.82 -2.34
N SER A 184 -1.10 28.96 -3.07
CA SER A 184 -1.06 29.22 -4.52
C SER A 184 -2.26 30.05 -4.97
N ALA A 185 -2.24 30.51 -6.22
CA ALA A 185 -3.38 31.18 -6.84
C ALA A 185 -4.39 30.20 -7.47
N TYR A 186 -4.15 28.89 -7.38
CA TYR A 186 -4.89 27.87 -8.12
C TYR A 186 -6.07 27.32 -7.33
N GLN A 187 -7.18 27.04 -8.03
CA GLN A 187 -8.39 26.44 -7.49
C GLN A 187 -8.98 25.47 -8.51
N GLY A 188 -9.49 24.32 -8.03
CA GLY A 188 -10.21 23.35 -8.87
C GLY A 188 -9.37 22.64 -9.95
N ILE A 189 -8.04 22.69 -9.88
CA ILE A 189 -7.16 21.92 -10.78
C ILE A 189 -7.26 20.44 -10.39
N ASP A 190 -7.70 19.60 -11.34
CA ASP A 190 -7.97 18.16 -11.15
C ASP A 190 -6.82 17.25 -11.64
N ILE A 191 -5.62 17.84 -11.79
CA ILE A 191 -4.35 17.14 -12.03
C ILE A 191 -3.40 17.36 -10.85
N PHE A 192 -2.50 16.40 -10.65
CA PHE A 192 -1.56 16.40 -9.52
C PHE A 192 -0.12 16.51 -10.02
N TYR A 193 0.72 17.15 -9.23
CA TYR A 193 2.10 17.50 -9.59
C TYR A 193 3.10 16.72 -8.75
N LEU A 194 4.18 16.30 -9.41
CA LEU A 194 5.24 15.51 -8.83
C LEU A 194 5.86 16.27 -7.66
N TYR A 195 5.96 15.59 -6.53
CA TYR A 195 6.80 16.01 -5.43
C TYR A 195 7.85 14.94 -5.13
N ARG A 196 8.97 15.40 -4.57
CA ARG A 196 9.97 14.56 -3.93
C ARG A 196 10.26 15.09 -2.54
N VAL A 197 10.54 14.18 -1.62
CA VAL A 197 11.03 14.50 -0.29
C VAL A 197 12.46 14.03 -0.22
N GLU A 198 13.36 14.92 0.14
CA GLU A 198 14.79 14.62 0.27
C GLU A 198 15.25 14.75 1.71
N ASP A 199 16.25 13.97 2.09
CA ASP A 199 17.00 14.17 3.32
C ASP A 199 18.13 15.21 3.15
N SER A 200 18.81 15.55 4.25
CA SER A 200 19.94 16.49 4.24
C SER A 200 21.12 16.10 3.34
N GLN A 201 21.18 14.85 2.88
CA GLN A 201 22.18 14.32 1.94
C GLN A 201 21.67 14.36 0.49
N SER A 202 20.53 15.01 0.22
CA SER A 202 19.84 15.07 -1.07
C SER A 202 19.41 13.70 -1.61
N ARG A 203 19.24 12.70 -0.73
CA ARG A 203 18.67 11.41 -1.12
C ARG A 203 17.17 11.51 -1.12
N VAL A 204 16.55 11.08 -2.21
CA VAL A 204 15.09 11.04 -2.33
C VAL A 204 14.54 9.92 -1.43
N LEU A 205 13.80 10.30 -0.40
CA LEU A 205 13.16 9.39 0.54
C LEU A 205 11.76 8.97 0.07
N ARG A 206 11.03 9.90 -0.56
CA ARG A 206 9.67 9.68 -1.05
C ARG A 206 9.43 10.46 -2.33
N SER A 207 8.56 9.94 -3.17
CA SER A 207 8.07 10.60 -4.37
C SER A 207 6.59 10.31 -4.54
N GLY A 208 5.83 11.26 -5.05
CA GLY A 208 4.42 11.09 -5.31
C GLY A 208 3.85 12.29 -6.04
N TYR A 209 2.52 12.42 -6.05
CA TYR A 209 1.85 13.56 -6.65
C TYR A 209 1.00 14.30 -5.60
N LEU A 210 0.98 15.63 -5.68
CA LEU A 210 0.20 16.49 -4.79
C LEU A 210 -0.69 17.45 -5.58
N SER A 211 -1.76 17.92 -4.93
CA SER A 211 -2.62 18.95 -5.50
C SER A 211 -1.95 20.31 -5.33
N VAL A 212 -1.94 21.11 -6.40
CA VAL A 212 -1.41 22.48 -6.37
C VAL A 212 -2.45 23.52 -5.97
N ASN A 213 -3.70 23.10 -5.74
CA ASN A 213 -4.77 24.00 -5.32
C ASN A 213 -4.46 24.63 -3.96
N ASN A 214 -4.83 25.89 -3.81
CA ASN A 214 -4.60 26.64 -2.58
C ASN A 214 -5.27 25.96 -1.38
N GLY A 215 -4.55 25.84 -0.28
CA GLY A 215 -5.01 25.17 0.94
C GLY A 215 -4.88 23.66 0.92
N SER A 216 -4.43 23.04 -0.19
CA SER A 216 -4.11 21.61 -0.22
C SER A 216 -3.02 21.27 0.79
N VAL A 217 -3.08 20.07 1.36
CA VAL A 217 -2.18 19.63 2.42
C VAL A 217 -1.53 18.30 2.05
N LEU A 218 -0.20 18.23 2.18
CA LEU A 218 0.56 16.97 2.14
C LEU A 218 1.07 16.66 3.55
N ARG A 219 0.60 15.56 4.13
CA ARG A 219 1.07 15.04 5.42
C ARG A 219 2.02 13.88 5.22
N LEU A 220 3.18 13.93 5.86
CA LEU A 220 4.19 12.88 5.76
C LEU A 220 4.59 12.42 7.17
N ASN A 221 4.47 11.14 7.42
CA ASN A 221 4.83 10.46 8.67
C ASN A 221 5.62 9.17 8.37
N TYR A 222 6.05 8.44 9.38
CA TYR A 222 6.79 7.18 9.22
C TYR A 222 8.12 7.31 8.49
N PHE A 223 8.87 8.39 8.74
CA PHE A 223 10.29 8.45 8.39
C PHE A 223 11.11 7.66 9.41
N PRO A 224 12.23 7.02 9.03
CA PRO A 224 13.17 6.50 10.02
C PRO A 224 13.58 7.60 11.01
N GLU A 225 13.67 7.29 12.31
CA GLU A 225 14.04 8.31 13.31
C GLU A 225 15.43 8.93 13.05
N THR A 226 16.30 8.18 12.38
CA THR A 226 17.64 8.63 11.97
C THR A 226 17.65 9.58 10.78
N THR A 227 16.50 9.87 10.17
CA THR A 227 16.40 10.75 8.99
C THR A 227 16.80 12.19 9.32
N GLY A 228 16.53 12.64 10.55
CA GLY A 228 16.85 13.99 11.01
C GLY A 228 15.95 15.05 10.36
N SER A 229 16.36 15.59 9.22
CA SER A 229 15.66 16.67 8.54
C SER A 229 15.35 16.35 7.09
N VAL A 230 14.20 16.83 6.63
CA VAL A 230 13.70 16.65 5.27
C VAL A 230 13.24 17.98 4.68
N ARG A 231 13.15 18.05 3.35
CA ARG A 231 12.50 19.14 2.63
C ARG A 231 11.64 18.60 1.50
N LEU A 232 10.60 19.35 1.14
CA LEU A 232 9.76 19.02 -0.02
C LEU A 232 10.24 19.80 -1.24
N LEU A 233 10.35 19.11 -2.36
CA LEU A 233 10.58 19.67 -3.69
C LEU A 233 9.33 19.38 -4.53
N VAL A 234 8.81 20.39 -5.21
CA VAL A 234 7.67 20.23 -6.13
C VAL A 234 8.14 20.60 -7.53
N TYR A 235 7.73 19.81 -8.52
CA TYR A 235 8.17 19.93 -9.90
C TYR A 235 6.99 20.28 -10.81
N ASP A 236 7.28 20.95 -11.91
CA ASP A 236 6.29 21.22 -12.96
C ASP A 236 6.11 19.99 -13.87
N PHE A 237 5.75 18.87 -13.25
CA PHE A 237 5.53 17.58 -13.89
C PHE A 237 4.24 16.99 -13.34
N ASN A 238 3.21 16.81 -14.17
CA ASN A 238 1.92 16.29 -13.72
C ASN A 238 1.68 14.84 -14.15
N ASN A 239 0.71 14.20 -13.50
CA ASN A 239 0.36 12.81 -13.69
C ASN A 239 -0.40 12.48 -15.00
N PHE A 240 -0.70 13.44 -15.87
CA PHE A 240 -1.45 13.22 -17.13
C PHE A 240 -0.61 13.40 -18.39
N TYR A 241 0.16 14.49 -18.49
CA TYR A 241 0.98 14.78 -19.67
C TYR A 241 2.43 15.15 -19.32
N GLY A 242 2.86 14.85 -18.10
CA GLY A 242 4.23 15.02 -17.65
C GLY A 242 4.64 16.48 -17.52
N GLY A 243 5.90 16.78 -17.86
CA GLY A 243 6.48 18.12 -17.76
C GLY A 243 7.97 18.04 -17.43
N ASN A 244 8.47 18.99 -16.63
CA ASN A 244 9.86 19.04 -16.20
C ASN A 244 10.03 18.43 -14.80
N ALA A 245 10.63 17.24 -14.72
CA ALA A 245 10.93 16.54 -13.46
C ALA A 245 12.37 16.79 -12.94
N ASN A 246 13.14 17.68 -13.58
CA ASN A 246 14.55 17.91 -13.28
C ASN A 246 14.77 19.19 -12.46
N LEU A 247 13.93 20.22 -12.65
CA LEU A 247 14.04 21.49 -11.93
C LEU A 247 12.80 21.70 -11.04
N PRO A 248 12.95 21.83 -9.72
CA PRO A 248 11.82 22.10 -8.83
C PRO A 248 11.32 23.54 -9.04
N ILE A 249 9.99 23.70 -9.04
CA ILE A 249 9.29 25.00 -9.03
C ILE A 249 9.04 25.54 -7.62
N ALA A 250 9.12 24.67 -6.61
CA ALA A 250 9.07 25.07 -5.21
C ALA A 250 9.97 24.15 -4.39
N THR A 251 10.63 24.71 -3.39
CA THR A 251 11.45 23.97 -2.43
C THR A 251 11.23 24.57 -1.05
N THR A 252 10.97 23.73 -0.05
CA THR A 252 10.80 24.19 1.32
C THR A 252 12.13 24.31 2.04
N ASN A 253 12.12 25.04 3.16
CA ASN A 253 13.18 24.92 4.16
C ASN A 253 13.24 23.48 4.71
N TRP A 254 14.39 23.13 5.26
CA TRP A 254 14.56 21.90 6.03
C TRP A 254 13.66 21.92 7.27
N VAL A 255 12.99 20.81 7.52
CA VAL A 255 12.14 20.59 8.69
C VAL A 255 12.44 19.24 9.30
N SER A 256 12.19 19.10 10.61
CA SER A 256 12.35 17.82 11.30
C SER A 256 11.45 16.75 10.67
N SER A 257 12.01 15.57 10.40
CA SER A 257 11.23 14.43 9.90
C SER A 257 10.33 13.80 10.97
N CYS A 258 10.66 13.99 12.26
CA CYS A 258 9.97 13.40 13.40
C CYS A 258 9.17 14.41 14.24
N SER A 259 8.86 15.58 13.69
CA SER A 259 8.09 16.59 14.42
C SER A 259 7.03 17.17 13.53
N PHE A 260 5.88 17.47 14.12
CA PHE A 260 4.85 18.22 13.43
C PHE A 260 5.38 19.63 13.14
N SER A 261 5.36 19.99 11.87
CA SER A 261 5.56 21.36 11.40
C SER A 261 4.46 21.67 10.39
N ASN A 262 3.92 22.89 10.44
CA ASN A 262 3.00 23.37 9.40
C ASN A 262 3.77 24.32 8.48
N THR A 263 4.34 23.78 7.41
CA THR A 263 5.25 24.50 6.52
C THR A 263 4.51 24.96 5.28
N PRO A 264 4.29 26.28 5.10
CA PRO A 264 3.67 26.79 3.89
C PRO A 264 4.61 26.63 2.70
N ILE A 265 4.04 26.34 1.54
CA ILE A 265 4.74 26.25 0.27
C ILE A 265 4.11 27.24 -0.70
N ALA A 266 4.84 28.30 -1.02
CA ALA A 266 4.47 29.19 -2.11
C ALA A 266 4.73 28.47 -3.43
N LEU A 267 3.66 28.15 -4.17
CA LEU A 267 3.75 27.41 -5.42
C LEU A 267 3.27 28.26 -6.59
N LYS A 268 4.12 28.34 -7.61
CA LYS A 268 3.81 28.98 -8.90
C LYS A 268 4.27 28.05 -10.02
N LEU A 269 3.33 27.62 -10.84
CA LEU A 269 3.60 26.81 -12.03
C LEU A 269 4.33 27.66 -13.07
N THR A 270 5.22 27.04 -13.85
CA THR A 270 5.89 27.73 -14.97
C THR A 270 4.87 28.08 -16.04
N THR A 271 3.97 27.15 -16.31
CA THR A 271 2.81 27.34 -17.19
C THR A 271 1.55 26.99 -16.44
N THR A 272 0.65 27.96 -16.29
CA THR A 272 -0.68 27.68 -15.74
C THR A 272 -1.45 26.81 -16.74
N PRO A 273 -1.90 25.61 -16.37
CA PRO A 273 -2.67 24.77 -17.26
C PRO A 273 -4.00 25.46 -17.54
N LEU A 274 -4.46 25.35 -18.79
CA LEU A 274 -5.72 25.93 -19.19
C LEU A 274 -6.83 24.88 -19.07
N PRO A 275 -7.99 25.23 -18.48
CA PRO A 275 -9.10 24.31 -18.39
C PRO A 275 -9.65 23.98 -19.78
N VAL A 276 -10.17 22.76 -19.92
CA VAL A 276 -10.99 22.33 -21.05
C VAL A 276 -12.39 22.03 -20.50
N GLU A 277 -13.39 22.70 -21.05
CA GLU A 277 -14.79 22.37 -20.81
C GLU A 277 -15.12 21.09 -21.58
N VAL A 278 -15.62 20.09 -20.87
CA VAL A 278 -16.18 18.88 -21.48
C VAL A 278 -17.68 18.91 -21.29
N GLU A 279 -18.40 18.86 -22.41
CA GLU A 279 -19.86 18.91 -22.47
C GLU A 279 -20.39 17.61 -23.05
N LEU A 280 -21.13 16.86 -22.25
CA LEU A 280 -21.96 15.76 -22.72
C LEU A 280 -23.22 16.31 -23.38
N LYS A 281 -23.33 16.11 -24.69
CA LYS A 281 -24.52 16.43 -25.47
C LYS A 281 -25.28 15.16 -25.77
N LEU A 282 -26.49 15.09 -25.24
CA LEU A 282 -27.38 14.00 -25.55
C LEU A 282 -28.35 14.41 -26.64
N VAL A 283 -28.43 13.60 -27.69
CA VAL A 283 -29.35 13.83 -28.80
C VAL A 283 -30.51 12.85 -28.65
N CYS A 284 -31.65 13.32 -28.18
CA CYS A 284 -32.90 12.57 -28.22
C CYS A 284 -33.62 12.78 -29.56
N PRO A 285 -34.30 11.75 -30.09
CA PRO A 285 -35.23 11.92 -31.21
C PRO A 285 -36.31 12.97 -30.92
N ALA A 286 -36.83 13.60 -31.97
CA ALA A 286 -37.85 14.64 -31.85
C ALA A 286 -39.06 14.16 -31.02
N GLY A 287 -39.46 14.95 -30.02
CA GLY A 287 -40.58 14.65 -29.14
C GLY A 287 -40.27 13.74 -27.95
N LYS A 288 -39.03 13.26 -27.80
CA LYS A 288 -38.59 12.42 -26.68
C LYS A 288 -37.70 13.16 -25.70
N THR A 289 -37.72 12.74 -24.44
CA THR A 289 -36.85 13.30 -23.38
C THR A 289 -36.18 12.19 -22.57
N ILE A 290 -35.12 12.52 -21.85
CA ILE A 290 -34.46 11.56 -20.95
C ILE A 290 -35.42 11.18 -19.84
N GLY A 291 -35.54 9.87 -19.58
CA GLY A 291 -36.32 9.36 -18.45
C GLY A 291 -35.79 9.93 -17.12
N PRO A 292 -36.66 10.36 -16.17
CA PRO A 292 -36.24 10.90 -14.88
C PRO A 292 -35.34 9.94 -14.08
N ASP A 293 -35.53 8.64 -14.29
CA ASP A 293 -34.76 7.54 -13.71
C ASP A 293 -33.31 7.50 -14.18
N LEU A 294 -33.01 8.07 -15.34
CA LEU A 294 -31.69 8.02 -15.97
C LEU A 294 -30.85 9.26 -15.68
N LEU A 295 -31.45 10.33 -15.12
CA LEU A 295 -30.79 11.60 -14.88
C LEU A 295 -29.50 11.49 -14.05
N LYS A 296 -29.48 10.53 -13.11
CA LYS A 296 -28.35 10.24 -12.21
C LYS A 296 -27.42 9.13 -12.69
N THR A 297 -27.65 8.57 -13.88
CA THR A 297 -26.79 7.55 -14.46
C THR A 297 -25.37 8.09 -14.63
N GLN A 298 -24.39 7.35 -14.10
CA GLN A 298 -22.98 7.71 -14.24
C GLN A 298 -22.48 7.39 -15.64
N ILE A 299 -22.01 8.43 -16.33
CA ILE A 299 -21.32 8.31 -17.61
C ILE A 299 -19.84 8.46 -17.37
N ARG A 300 -19.09 7.40 -17.60
CA ARG A 300 -17.65 7.40 -17.39
C ARG A 300 -16.94 7.61 -18.71
N THR A 301 -15.90 8.44 -18.68
CA THR A 301 -15.04 8.68 -19.83
C THR A 301 -13.62 8.29 -19.47
N GLN A 302 -12.92 7.73 -20.45
CA GLN A 302 -11.51 7.40 -20.35
C GLN A 302 -10.76 7.92 -21.57
N ILE A 303 -9.47 8.17 -21.36
CA ILE A 303 -8.55 8.59 -22.40
C ILE A 303 -7.38 7.65 -22.53
N SER A 304 -6.81 7.61 -23.73
CA SER A 304 -5.52 7.01 -23.99
C SER A 304 -4.70 7.88 -24.93
N GLU A 305 -3.38 7.71 -24.89
CA GLU A 305 -2.55 8.14 -26.01
C GLU A 305 -2.98 7.41 -27.29
N PRO A 306 -2.96 8.07 -28.46
CA PRO A 306 -3.42 7.49 -29.71
C PRO A 306 -2.76 6.13 -30.02
N GLY A 307 -3.57 5.10 -30.15
CA GLY A 307 -3.15 3.73 -30.49
C GLY A 307 -2.46 2.96 -29.37
N LYS A 308 -2.33 3.51 -28.15
CA LYS A 308 -1.67 2.82 -27.03
C LYS A 308 -2.57 1.86 -26.27
N ASN A 309 -3.89 2.06 -26.30
CA ASN A 309 -4.86 1.28 -25.53
C ASN A 309 -4.58 1.21 -24.01
N GLN A 310 -3.88 2.23 -23.48
CA GLN A 310 -3.62 2.43 -22.06
C GLN A 310 -4.65 3.43 -21.52
N TRP A 311 -5.76 2.90 -21.00
CA TRP A 311 -6.91 3.71 -20.63
C TRP A 311 -6.79 4.28 -19.22
N THR A 312 -6.98 5.58 -19.09
CA THR A 312 -6.99 6.32 -17.82
C THR A 312 -8.31 7.03 -17.63
N ASP A 313 -8.84 7.00 -16.41
CA ASP A 313 -10.09 7.70 -16.05
C ASP A 313 -9.96 9.22 -16.26
N LEU A 314 -10.84 9.75 -17.12
CA LEU A 314 -10.92 11.17 -17.42
C LEU A 314 -11.94 11.83 -16.48
N LEU A 315 -13.23 11.59 -16.71
CA LEU A 315 -14.33 12.27 -16.02
C LEU A 315 -15.53 11.33 -15.83
N VAL A 316 -16.34 11.63 -14.81
CA VAL A 316 -17.65 11.01 -14.57
C VAL A 316 -18.72 12.08 -14.61
N PHE A 317 -19.66 11.94 -15.55
CA PHE A 317 -20.80 12.83 -15.75
C PHE A 317 -22.09 12.19 -15.24
N THR A 318 -23.11 13.02 -15.08
CA THR A 318 -24.51 12.59 -15.06
C THR A 318 -25.29 13.45 -16.05
N PHE A 319 -26.51 13.07 -16.45
CA PHE A 319 -27.32 13.94 -17.29
C PHE A 319 -27.80 15.20 -16.55
N GLU A 320 -27.84 15.17 -15.21
CA GLU A 320 -28.04 16.39 -14.39
C GLU A 320 -26.83 17.33 -14.45
N ASN A 321 -25.62 16.79 -14.57
CA ASN A 321 -24.36 17.55 -14.61
C ASN A 321 -23.58 17.23 -15.90
N PRO A 322 -24.08 17.65 -17.07
CA PRO A 322 -23.50 17.28 -18.36
C PRO A 322 -22.22 18.07 -18.68
N LYS A 323 -21.88 19.09 -17.89
CA LYS A 323 -20.72 19.96 -18.12
C LYS A 323 -19.74 19.86 -16.98
N ILE A 324 -18.49 19.52 -17.29
CA ILE A 324 -17.41 19.44 -16.32
C ILE A 324 -16.17 20.11 -16.90
N THR A 325 -15.47 20.86 -16.07
CA THR A 325 -14.17 21.44 -16.44
C THR A 325 -13.05 20.51 -15.96
N THR A 326 -12.05 20.29 -16.81
CA THR A 326 -10.88 19.46 -16.49
C THR A 326 -9.59 20.07 -17.01
N TYR A 327 -8.48 19.74 -16.37
CA TYR A 327 -7.12 20.07 -16.77
C TYR A 327 -6.34 18.83 -17.25
N LYS A 328 -7.00 17.66 -17.31
CA LYS A 328 -6.41 16.35 -17.69
C LYS A 328 -6.10 16.24 -19.18
N ILE A 329 -6.77 17.05 -20.01
CA ILE A 329 -6.55 17.16 -21.46
C ILE A 329 -6.14 18.58 -21.82
N ARG A 330 -5.40 18.75 -22.92
CA ARG A 330 -4.86 20.06 -23.35
C ARG A 330 -5.27 20.42 -24.77
N LYS A 331 -5.44 21.72 -25.02
CA LYS A 331 -5.57 22.27 -26.38
C LYS A 331 -4.38 21.82 -27.23
N GLY A 332 -4.66 21.35 -28.44
CA GLY A 332 -3.70 20.79 -29.38
C GLY A 332 -3.33 19.32 -29.13
N GLY A 333 -3.69 18.75 -27.98
CA GLY A 333 -3.49 17.33 -27.68
C GLY A 333 -4.36 16.42 -28.54
N VAL A 334 -3.86 15.22 -28.83
CA VAL A 334 -4.56 14.17 -29.58
C VAL A 334 -4.72 12.97 -28.67
N TYR A 335 -5.92 12.43 -28.56
CA TYR A 335 -6.24 11.34 -27.65
C TYR A 335 -7.23 10.36 -28.29
N ASP A 336 -7.20 9.13 -27.83
CA ASP A 336 -8.30 8.20 -28.00
C ASP A 336 -9.24 8.35 -26.80
N PHE A 337 -10.54 8.48 -27.05
CA PHE A 337 -11.57 8.58 -26.02
C PHE A 337 -12.47 7.36 -26.06
N ARG A 338 -12.91 6.91 -24.89
CA ARG A 338 -14.02 5.97 -24.80
C ARG A 338 -14.98 6.36 -23.70
N ILE A 339 -16.24 5.98 -23.90
CA ILE A 339 -17.35 6.37 -23.04
C ILE A 339 -18.12 5.12 -22.65
N SER A 340 -18.50 5.07 -21.38
CA SER A 340 -19.42 4.10 -20.82
C SER A 340 -20.65 4.83 -20.31
N THR A 341 -21.83 4.31 -20.65
CA THR A 341 -23.13 4.79 -20.20
C THR A 341 -23.77 3.88 -19.15
N ASP A 342 -23.07 2.84 -18.71
CA ASP A 342 -23.53 1.81 -17.76
C ASP A 342 -22.63 1.71 -16.51
N GLY A 343 -21.93 2.80 -16.17
CA GLY A 343 -21.07 2.87 -14.99
C GLY A 343 -19.70 2.20 -15.14
N GLY A 344 -19.29 1.84 -16.36
CA GLY A 344 -17.98 1.27 -16.69
C GLY A 344 -18.00 -0.21 -17.04
N ASN A 345 -19.17 -0.84 -17.17
CA ASN A 345 -19.28 -2.26 -17.52
C ASN A 345 -18.98 -2.49 -19.00
N THR A 346 -19.45 -1.60 -19.87
CA THR A 346 -19.17 -1.64 -21.32
C THR A 346 -18.69 -0.27 -21.83
N TRP A 347 -17.98 -0.29 -22.96
CA TRP A 347 -17.41 0.90 -23.61
C TRP A 347 -17.90 1.02 -25.07
N PRO A 348 -19.20 1.25 -25.29
CA PRO A 348 -19.81 1.19 -26.61
C PRO A 348 -19.39 2.33 -27.54
N PHE A 349 -18.89 3.44 -26.99
CA PHE A 349 -18.46 4.59 -27.79
C PHE A 349 -16.95 4.74 -27.72
N LEU A 350 -16.32 4.77 -28.90
CA LEU A 350 -14.88 4.95 -29.08
C LEU A 350 -14.66 6.06 -30.10
N GLN A 351 -13.78 6.99 -29.79
CA GLN A 351 -13.36 8.07 -30.67
C GLN A 351 -11.84 8.12 -30.70
N SER A 352 -11.24 7.58 -31.76
CA SER A 352 -9.78 7.52 -31.90
C SER A 352 -9.20 8.77 -32.55
N GLY A 353 -7.99 9.15 -32.13
CA GLY A 353 -7.19 10.22 -32.74
C GLY A 353 -7.84 11.60 -32.68
N PHE A 354 -8.68 11.87 -31.69
CA PHE A 354 -9.39 13.13 -31.58
C PHE A 354 -8.48 14.24 -31.08
N LYS A 355 -8.38 15.32 -31.87
CA LYS A 355 -7.58 16.51 -31.53
C LYS A 355 -8.44 17.55 -30.83
N ILE A 356 -8.03 17.93 -29.61
CA ILE A 356 -8.65 19.03 -28.85
C ILE A 356 -8.31 20.36 -29.52
N LYS A 357 -9.18 20.87 -30.40
CA LYS A 357 -8.93 22.10 -31.16
C LYS A 357 -9.04 23.36 -30.31
N GLU A 358 -9.98 23.36 -29.37
CA GLU A 358 -10.33 24.49 -28.50
C GLU A 358 -10.34 24.05 -27.04
N GLN A 359 -10.56 24.98 -26.10
CA GLN A 359 -10.78 24.65 -24.69
C GLN A 359 -12.18 24.05 -24.44
N LYS A 360 -12.71 23.35 -25.44
CA LYS A 360 -14.02 22.72 -25.40
C LYS A 360 -13.98 21.40 -26.14
N TRP A 361 -14.55 20.37 -25.53
CA TRP A 361 -14.82 19.08 -26.13
C TRP A 361 -16.29 18.74 -25.90
N SER A 362 -17.04 18.57 -26.99
CA SER A 362 -18.41 18.09 -26.92
C SER A 362 -18.46 16.61 -27.26
N LEU A 363 -19.20 15.87 -26.43
CA LEU A 363 -19.40 14.45 -26.52
C LEU A 363 -20.85 14.20 -26.94
N ASP A 364 -21.07 13.90 -28.22
CA ASP A 364 -22.40 13.62 -28.75
C ASP A 364 -22.73 12.13 -28.53
N VAL A 365 -23.66 11.85 -27.63
CA VAL A 365 -24.17 10.49 -27.37
C VAL A 365 -25.55 10.37 -27.99
N ASN A 366 -25.66 9.60 -29.08
CA ASN A 366 -26.95 9.24 -29.65
C ASN A 366 -27.59 8.16 -28.78
N ALA A 367 -28.72 8.49 -28.17
CA ALA A 367 -29.22 7.79 -26.99
C ALA A 367 -30.67 7.35 -27.19
N GLU A 368 -31.01 6.79 -28.36
CA GLU A 368 -32.37 6.31 -28.68
C GLU A 368 -32.95 5.38 -27.60
N GLY A 369 -32.11 4.57 -26.94
CA GLY A 369 -32.51 3.69 -25.83
C GLY A 369 -32.68 4.37 -24.46
N TYR A 370 -32.24 5.62 -24.31
CA TYR A 370 -32.33 6.40 -23.06
C TYR A 370 -33.43 7.47 -23.11
N CYS A 371 -33.95 7.76 -24.30
CA CYS A 371 -34.99 8.76 -24.54
C CYS A 371 -36.37 8.09 -24.61
N LYS A 372 -37.31 8.57 -23.80
CA LYS A 372 -38.71 8.12 -23.76
C LYS A 372 -39.61 9.08 -24.54
#